data_AF-A0A9X6RW69-F1
#
_entry.id   AF-A0A9X6RW69-F1
#
_cell.length_a   1.000
_cell.length_b   1.000
_cell.length_c   1.000
_cell.angle_alpha   90.00
_cell.angle_beta   90.00
_cell.angle_gamma   90.00
#
_symmetry.space_group_name_H-M   'P 1'
#
loop_
_entity.id
_entity.type
_entity.pdbx_description
1 polymer ?
#
loop_
_entity_poly.entity_id
_entity_poly.type
_entity_poly.pdbx_seq_one_letter_code
_entity_poly.pdbx_strand_id
1 'polypeptide(L)' 'MKVKFKMPEVGDHILLKSKIFPPIEATIVSLGDDEFCAIVTKTGEGINVKNELICCSSVPELLAELQKCREIYLMED' A
#
# COMPACT_ATOMS: atom_id res chain seq x y z
N MET A 1 24.33 4.84 5.12
CA MET A 1 23.84 3.64 4.39
C MET A 1 22.61 4.06 3.60
N LYS A 2 22.69 4.15 2.27
CA LYS A 2 21.51 4.35 1.43
C LYS A 2 20.80 3.01 1.37
N VAL A 3 19.76 2.83 2.18
CA VAL A 3 18.79 1.75 1.95
C VAL A 3 18.30 1.95 0.52
N LYS A 4 18.65 1.01 -0.36
CA LYS A 4 18.05 0.92 -1.68
C LYS A 4 16.59 0.55 -1.41
N PHE A 5 15.74 1.55 -1.20
CA PHE A 5 14.30 1.36 -1.24
C PHE A 5 14.02 0.84 -2.64
N LYS A 6 13.83 -0.46 -2.76
CA LYS A 6 13.27 -1.05 -3.97
C LYS A 6 11.83 -0.56 -3.97
N MET A 7 11.52 0.29 -4.93
CA MET A 7 10.17 0.85 -5.02
C MET A 7 9.25 -0.32 -5.37
N PRO A 8 8.22 -0.61 -4.56
CA PRO A 8 7.30 -1.68 -4.91
C PRO A 8 6.61 -1.34 -6.22
N GLU A 9 6.25 -2.39 -6.94
CA GLU A 9 5.61 -2.31 -8.23
C GLU A 9 4.18 -2.84 -8.11
N VAL A 10 3.41 -2.72 -9.18
CA VAL A 10 2.09 -3.38 -9.22
C VAL A 10 2.27 -4.89 -9.10
N GLY A 11 1.48 -5.52 -8.23
CA GLY A 11 1.59 -6.92 -7.87
C GLY A 11 2.46 -7.19 -6.64
N ASP A 12 3.14 -6.17 -6.11
CA ASP A 12 3.97 -6.33 -4.90
C ASP A 12 3.10 -6.37 -3.63
N HIS A 13 3.53 -7.18 -2.67
CA HIS A 13 2.85 -7.38 -1.40
C HIS A 13 3.43 -6.46 -0.32
N ILE A 14 2.59 -5.59 0.20
CA ILE A 14 2.92 -4.66 1.26
C ILE A 14 2.21 -5.03 2.56
N LEU A 15 2.90 -4.87 3.67
CA LEU A 15 2.38 -5.08 5.00
C LEU A 15 2.24 -3.74 5.71
N LEU A 16 1.01 -3.36 6.00
CA LEU A 16 0.68 -2.13 6.72
C LEU A 16 0.59 -2.42 8.20
N LYS A 17 1.64 -2.05 8.94
CA LYS A 17 1.67 -2.11 10.39
C LYS A 17 1.17 -0.80 10.98
N SER A 18 0.39 -0.91 12.04
CA SER A 18 0.04 0.22 12.88
C SER A 18 0.31 -0.15 14.33
N LYS A 19 0.62 0.83 15.17
CA LYS A 19 0.77 0.60 16.61
C LYS A 19 -0.57 0.27 17.30
N ILE A 20 -1.67 0.68 16.68
CA ILE A 20 -3.02 0.64 17.28
C ILE A 20 -3.84 -0.52 16.68
N PHE A 21 -3.64 -0.80 15.39
CA PHE A 21 -4.42 -1.79 14.65
C PHE A 21 -3.57 -2.99 14.25
N PRO A 22 -4.18 -4.18 14.11
CA PRO A 22 -3.46 -5.36 13.62
C PRO A 22 -2.82 -5.08 12.26
N PRO A 23 -1.69 -5.74 11.96
CA PRO A 23 -1.05 -5.65 10.66
C PRO A 23 -2.02 -6.06 9.56
N ILE A 24 -2.06 -5.28 8.49
CA ILE A 24 -2.91 -5.56 7.32
C ILE A 24 -2.01 -5.82 6.13
N GLU A 25 -2.13 -7.02 5.57
CA GLU A 25 -1.51 -7.38 4.30
C GLU A 25 -2.33 -6.80 3.15
N ALA A 26 -1.64 -6.15 2.24
CA ALA A 26 -2.23 -5.58 1.05
C ALA A 26 -1.33 -5.76 -0.17
N THR A 27 -1.94 -5.65 -1.34
CA THR A 27 -1.27 -5.82 -2.63
C THR A 27 -1.52 -4.58 -3.45
N ILE A 28 -0.47 -4.07 -4.09
CA ILE A 28 -0.58 -2.92 -4.98
C ILE A 28 -1.19 -3.40 -6.29
N VAL A 29 -2.27 -2.75 -6.72
CA VAL A 29 -2.95 -3.04 -7.98
C VAL A 29 -3.06 -1.79 -8.81
N SER A 30 -3.11 -1.97 -10.13
CA SER A 30 -3.53 -0.93 -11.07
C SER A 30 -5.02 -1.08 -11.39
N LEU A 31 -5.82 -0.06 -11.06
CA LEU A 31 -7.21 0.10 -11.46
C LEU A 31 -7.28 0.87 -12.78
N GLY A 32 -6.92 0.23 -13.90
CA GLY A 32 -7.14 0.78 -15.25
C GLY A 32 -6.21 1.93 -15.65
N ASP A 33 -6.78 3.03 -16.16
CA ASP A 33 -6.17 4.25 -16.75
C ASP A 33 -5.21 4.97 -15.76
N ASP A 34 -4.09 4.32 -15.44
CA ASP A 34 -3.02 4.87 -14.59
C ASP A 34 -3.41 5.16 -13.13
N GLU A 35 -4.51 4.59 -12.62
CA GLU A 35 -4.83 4.63 -11.19
C GLU A 35 -4.25 3.41 -10.45
N PHE A 36 -3.59 3.65 -9.34
CA PHE A 36 -2.97 2.64 -8.47
C PHE A 36 -3.61 2.69 -7.09
N CYS A 37 -4.03 1.54 -6.59
CA CYS A 37 -4.59 1.43 -5.24
C CYS A 37 -4.03 0.21 -4.52
N ALA A 38 -4.17 0.19 -3.20
CA ALA A 38 -3.81 -0.97 -2.38
C ALA A 38 -5.08 -1.75 -2.04
N ILE A 39 -5.09 -3.06 -2.29
CA ILE A 39 -6.17 -3.96 -1.89
C ILE A 39 -5.69 -4.86 -0.76
N VAL A 40 -6.48 -4.97 0.32
CA VAL A 40 -6.23 -5.90 1.42
C VAL A 40 -6.30 -7.33 0.91
N THR A 41 -5.22 -8.09 1.05
CA THR A 41 -5.11 -9.46 0.51
C THR A 41 -6.09 -10.42 1.20
N LYS A 42 -6.42 -10.13 2.47
CA LYS A 42 -7.29 -10.97 3.31
C LYS A 42 -8.78 -10.84 2.99
N THR A 43 -9.25 -9.64 2.63
CA THR A 43 -10.68 -9.36 2.38
C THR A 43 -10.98 -9.04 0.92
N GLY A 44 -9.96 -8.69 0.12
CA GLY A 44 -10.15 -8.17 -1.24
C GLY A 44 -10.71 -6.75 -1.26
N GLU A 45 -10.75 -6.06 -0.13
CA GLU A 45 -11.25 -4.69 -0.04
C GLU A 45 -10.12 -3.66 -0.22
N GLY A 46 -10.42 -2.55 -0.89
CA GLY A 46 -9.50 -1.43 -1.00
C GLY A 46 -9.18 -0.81 0.36
N ILE A 47 -7.97 -0.28 0.50
CA ILE A 47 -7.59 0.39 1.75
C ILE A 47 -8.27 1.74 1.85
N ASN A 48 -9.24 1.80 2.74
CA ASN A 48 -9.90 3.03 3.12
C ASN A 48 -9.20 3.68 4.31
N VAL A 49 -8.79 4.93 4.16
CA VAL A 49 -8.32 5.77 5.26
C VAL A 49 -9.33 6.90 5.45
N LYS A 50 -9.87 7.02 6.67
CA LYS A 50 -10.94 7.99 6.98
C LYS A 50 -12.17 7.88 6.05
N ASN A 51 -12.53 6.65 5.66
CA ASN A 51 -13.66 6.38 4.78
C ASN A 51 -13.47 6.84 3.32
N GLU A 52 -12.23 7.10 2.91
CA GLU A 52 -11.85 7.39 1.53
C GLU A 52 -10.83 6.36 1.05
N LEU A 53 -11.06 5.83 -0.15
CA LEU A 53 -10.26 4.79 -0.76
C LEU A 53 -8.96 5.41 -1.26
N ILE A 54 -7.81 4.94 -0.77
CA ILE A 54 -6.54 5.50 -1.22
C ILE A 54 -6.22 4.96 -2.60
N CYS A 55 -6.35 5.85 -3.58
CA CYS A 55 -6.01 5.64 -4.98
C CYS A 55 -5.20 6.84 -5.46
N CYS A 56 -4.11 6.58 -6.19
CA CYS A 56 -3.22 7.62 -6.70
C CYS A 56 -2.82 7.33 -8.14
N SER A 57 -2.40 8.34 -8.88
CA SER A 57 -1.91 8.19 -10.25
C SER A 57 -0.53 7.53 -10.35
N SER A 58 0.07 7.15 -9.22
CA SER A 58 1.38 6.53 -9.15
C SER A 58 1.57 5.76 -7.85
N VAL A 59 2.22 4.59 -7.95
CA VAL A 59 2.62 3.78 -6.78
C VAL A 59 3.39 4.58 -5.71
N PRO A 60 4.39 5.42 -6.03
CA PRO A 60 5.09 6.21 -5.00
C PRO A 60 4.18 7.16 -4.22
N GLU A 61 3.19 7.77 -4.88
CA GLU A 61 2.21 8.63 -4.19
C GLU A 61 1.30 7.82 -3.28
N LEU A 62 0.81 6.67 -3.77
CA LEU A 62 0.00 5.73 -2.99
C LEU A 62 0.72 5.31 -1.70
N LEU A 63 2.01 4.95 -1.80
CA LEU A 63 2.82 4.59 -0.65
C LEU A 63 3.04 5.79 0.28
N ALA A 64 3.29 6.98 -0.25
CA ALA A 64 3.45 8.17 0.57
C ALA A 64 2.19 8.46 1.41
N GLU A 65 1.00 8.33 0.81
CA GLU A 65 -0.28 8.49 1.50
C GLU A 65 -0.51 7.41 2.57
N LEU A 66 -0.28 6.15 2.21
CA LEU A 66 -0.36 5.03 3.14
C LEU A 66 0.62 5.20 4.32
N GLN A 67 1.83 5.70 4.04
CA GLN A 67 2.90 5.91 5.01
C GLN A 67 2.57 7.03 6.02
N LYS A 68 1.72 8.00 5.64
CA LYS A 68 1.23 9.04 6.58
C LYS A 68 0.35 8.47 7.68
N CYS A 69 -0.36 7.37 7.42
CA CYS A 69 -1.29 6.78 8.38
C CYS A 69 -0.77 5.49 9.01
N ARG A 70 0.07 4.73 8.32
CA ARG A 70 0.55 3.39 8.74
C ARG A 70 1.99 3.19 8.29
N GLU A 71 2.73 2.37 9.01
CA GLU A 71 4.07 1.99 8.56
C GLU A 71 3.95 0.91 7.48
N ILE A 72 4.55 1.17 6.32
CA ILE A 72 4.58 0.24 5.20
C ILE A 72 5.86 -0.59 5.28
N TYR A 73 5.69 -1.90 5.26
CA TYR A 73 6.77 -2.87 5.19
C TYR A 73 6.62 -3.64 3.89
N LEU A 74 7.67 -3.66 3.08
CA LEU A 74 7.74 -4.50 1.88
C LEU A 74 7.96 -5.94 2.34
N MET A 75 7.13 -6.87 1.87
CA MET A 75 7.40 -8.28 2.09
C MET A 75 8.29 -8.75 0.93
N GLU A 76 9.60 -8.71 1.14
CA GLU A 76 10.53 -9.44 0.29
C GLU A 76 10.35 -10.94 0.59
N ASP A 77 10.02 -11.72 -0.45
CA ASP A 77 10.02 -13.18 -0.43
C ASP A 77 11.44 -13.75 -0.18
#